data_AF-A0A0K8UW59-F1
#
_entry.id   AF-A0A0K8UW59-F1
#
_cell.length_a   1.000
_cell.length_b   1.000
_cell.length_c   1.000
_cell.angle_alpha   90.00
_cell.angle_beta   90.00
_cell.angle_gamma   90.00
#
_symmetry.space_group_name_H-M   'P 1'
#
loop_
_entity.id
_entity.type
_entity.pdbx_description
1 polymer ?
#
loop_
_entity_poly.entity_id
_entity_poly.type
_entity_poly.pdbx_seq_one_letter_code
_entity_poly.pdbx_strand_id
1 'polypeptide(L)'
;MSLNIVGIIAYTCNMPINNLFTYGSLMAYVFYTLYFKGNCIPSDYQQFDRTMLDSVSTVLSPKDILIWNCVYLAVALCWCITSVLLLLTMVRKDNITHTIIAIYSWIVAIACISLMDLALGIIFGIDYGKFNTAAYNYNLSTINAGAIDPQAAQLVAGGVAAISLMLISFKGFILWLINVGLMCYLLKLVVRISKDKDHNDTLFMPPMTE
;
A
#
# COMPACT_ATOMS: atom_id res chain seq x y z
N MET A 1 -1.25 4.24 -4.15
CA MET A 1 -1.01 4.89 -5.47
C MET A 1 0.46 4.84 -5.85
N SER A 2 1.40 5.22 -4.99
CA SER A 2 2.84 5.20 -5.29
C SER A 2 3.36 3.81 -5.72
N LEU A 3 2.93 2.75 -5.03
CA LEU A 3 3.22 1.34 -5.36
C LEU A 3 2.72 0.93 -6.76
N ASN A 4 1.50 1.36 -7.13
CA ASN A 4 0.93 1.09 -8.45
C ASN A 4 1.66 1.84 -9.56
N ILE A 5 2.06 3.10 -9.33
CA ILE A 5 2.82 3.90 -10.30
C ILE A 5 4.19 3.27 -10.54
N VAL A 6 4.89 2.89 -9.47
CA VAL A 6 6.18 2.19 -9.55
C VAL A 6 6.03 0.84 -10.26
N GLY A 7 4.95 0.10 -9.99
CA GLY A 7 4.59 -1.12 -10.72
C GLY A 7 4.42 -0.87 -12.22
N ILE A 8 3.64 0.14 -12.61
CA ILE A 8 3.41 0.49 -14.03
C ILE A 8 4.72 0.90 -14.71
N ILE A 9 5.54 1.74 -14.08
CA ILE A 9 6.82 2.18 -14.63
C ILE A 9 7.78 0.99 -14.82
N ALA A 10 7.83 0.08 -13.85
CA ALA A 10 8.67 -1.11 -13.93
C ALA A 10 8.23 -2.07 -15.04
N TYR A 11 6.91 -2.25 -15.25
CA TYR A 11 6.39 -3.08 -16.33
C TYR A 11 6.46 -2.44 -17.72
N THR A 12 6.54 -1.10 -17.80
CA THR A 12 6.75 -0.35 -19.05
C THR A 12 8.23 -0.13 -19.36
N CYS A 13 9.15 -0.81 -18.64
CA CYS A 13 10.61 -0.76 -18.84
C CYS A 13 11.26 0.60 -18.63
N ASN A 14 10.55 1.59 -18.09
CA ASN A 14 11.03 2.97 -17.95
C ASN A 14 11.59 3.25 -16.55
N MET A 15 12.05 2.21 -15.85
CA MET A 15 12.59 2.40 -14.50
C MET A 15 13.95 3.09 -14.59
N PRO A 16 14.15 4.23 -13.91
CA PRO A 16 15.44 4.93 -13.91
C PRO A 16 16.43 4.10 -13.08
N ILE A 17 17.21 3.28 -13.77
CA ILE A 17 18.29 2.50 -13.17
C ILE A 17 19.60 3.11 -13.65
N ASN A 18 20.49 3.46 -12.71
CA ASN A 18 21.79 4.02 -13.05
C ASN A 18 22.61 3.01 -13.88
N ASN A 19 23.25 3.52 -14.92
CA ASN A 19 24.09 2.74 -15.86
C ASN A 19 25.35 2.15 -15.20
N LEU A 20 25.70 2.60 -13.98
CA LEU A 20 26.86 2.15 -13.22
C LEU A 20 26.40 1.42 -11.96
N PHE A 21 26.70 0.12 -11.88
CA PHE A 21 26.48 -0.70 -10.70
C PHE A 21 27.50 -0.36 -9.61
N THR A 22 27.06 0.43 -8.64
CA THR A 22 27.78 0.82 -7.43
C THR A 22 26.97 0.47 -6.18
N TYR A 23 27.60 0.46 -4.99
CA TYR A 23 26.89 0.29 -3.72
C TYR A 23 25.74 1.31 -3.54
N GLY A 24 25.89 2.52 -4.06
CA GLY A 24 24.83 3.54 -4.05
C GLY A 24 23.63 3.18 -4.93
N SER A 25 23.85 2.51 -6.07
CA SER A 25 22.78 2.03 -6.96
C SER A 25 22.22 0.67 -6.56
N LEU A 26 22.94 -0.10 -5.72
CA LEU A 26 22.59 -1.47 -5.32
C LEU A 26 21.16 -1.57 -4.79
N MET A 27 20.73 -0.58 -4.00
CA MET A 27 19.38 -0.51 -3.46
C MET A 27 18.32 -0.47 -4.57
N ALA A 28 18.51 0.35 -5.61
CA ALA A 28 17.56 0.45 -6.72
C ALA A 28 17.52 -0.87 -7.53
N TYR A 29 18.68 -1.48 -7.76
CA TYR A 29 18.81 -2.76 -8.44
C TYR A 29 18.11 -3.89 -7.67
N VAL A 30 18.32 -3.99 -6.36
CA VAL A 30 17.72 -5.01 -5.48
C VAL A 30 16.20 -4.79 -5.35
N PHE A 31 15.77 -3.54 -5.16
CA PHE A 31 14.37 -3.17 -5.09
C PHE A 31 13.59 -3.56 -6.35
N TYR A 32 14.14 -3.23 -7.54
CA TYR A 32 13.57 -3.65 -8.81
C TYR A 32 13.56 -5.18 -8.93
N THR A 33 14.69 -5.82 -8.62
CA THR A 33 14.87 -7.27 -8.78
C THR A 33 13.90 -8.10 -7.96
N LEU A 34 13.70 -7.75 -6.69
CA LEU A 34 12.87 -8.51 -5.77
C LEU A 34 11.37 -8.38 -6.04
N TYR A 35 10.92 -7.17 -6.37
CA TYR A 35 9.50 -6.84 -6.28
C TYR A 35 8.87 -6.45 -7.63
N PHE A 36 9.68 -6.06 -8.61
CA PHE A 36 9.18 -5.46 -9.86
C PHE A 36 9.79 -6.01 -11.14
N LYS A 37 10.74 -6.96 -11.05
CA LYS A 37 11.36 -7.58 -12.22
C LYS A 37 10.33 -8.44 -12.97
N GLY A 38 9.71 -7.83 -13.97
CA GLY A 38 8.87 -8.49 -14.95
C GLY A 38 9.67 -9.13 -16.08
N ASN A 39 9.03 -9.30 -17.23
CA ASN A 39 9.65 -9.88 -18.43
C ASN A 39 10.57 -8.90 -19.19
N CYS A 40 10.48 -7.61 -18.90
CA CYS A 40 11.27 -6.59 -19.56
C CYS A 40 12.44 -6.18 -18.68
N ILE A 41 13.65 -6.15 -19.23
CA ILE A 41 14.87 -5.73 -18.55
C ILE A 41 15.29 -4.38 -19.15
N PRO A 42 15.43 -3.31 -18.35
CA PRO A 42 15.92 -2.01 -18.83
C PRO A 42 17.29 -2.16 -19.49
N SER A 43 17.55 -1.39 -20.56
CA SER A 43 18.82 -1.46 -21.32
C SER A 43 20.05 -1.24 -20.46
N ASP A 44 19.94 -0.40 -19.43
CA ASP A 44 21.03 -0.04 -18.54
C ASP A 44 21.17 -0.98 -17.33
N TYR A 45 20.35 -2.03 -17.24
CA TYR A 45 20.38 -2.98 -16.14
C TYR A 45 21.56 -3.95 -16.28
N GLN A 46 22.56 -3.78 -15.41
CA GLN A 46 23.66 -4.73 -15.28
C GLN A 46 23.24 -5.98 -14.49
N GLN A 47 23.58 -7.16 -15.01
CA GLN A 47 23.40 -8.42 -14.27
C GLN A 47 24.48 -8.52 -13.19
N PHE A 48 24.05 -8.79 -11.95
CA PHE A 48 24.92 -9.03 -10.80
C PHE A 48 24.62 -10.41 -10.21
N ASP A 49 25.56 -10.95 -9.43
CA ASP A 49 25.39 -12.21 -8.71
C ASP A 49 24.31 -12.08 -7.63
N ARG A 50 23.24 -12.87 -7.75
CA ARG A 50 22.03 -12.80 -6.91
C ARG A 50 21.92 -13.96 -5.93
N THR A 51 22.92 -14.83 -5.86
CA THR A 51 22.89 -16.04 -5.03
C THR A 51 22.49 -15.76 -3.59
N MET A 52 23.02 -14.69 -2.99
CA MET A 52 22.66 -14.25 -1.64
C MET A 52 21.22 -13.73 -1.54
N LEU A 53 20.72 -13.07 -2.58
CA LEU A 53 19.37 -12.52 -2.61
C LEU A 53 18.31 -13.64 -2.81
N ASP A 54 18.60 -14.58 -3.71
CA ASP A 54 17.77 -15.74 -4.02
C ASP A 54 17.75 -16.76 -2.86
N SER A 55 18.72 -16.69 -1.95
CA SER A 55 18.71 -17.48 -0.70
C SER A 55 17.54 -17.12 0.23
N VAL A 56 16.95 -15.92 0.06
CA VAL A 56 15.82 -15.45 0.85
C VAL A 56 14.53 -15.57 0.04
N SER A 57 13.67 -16.51 0.41
CA SER A 57 12.34 -16.64 -0.21
C SER A 57 11.42 -15.49 0.23
N THR A 58 11.10 -14.57 -0.67
CA THR A 58 10.07 -13.54 -0.44
C THR A 58 8.67 -14.17 -0.43
N VAL A 59 7.73 -13.53 0.26
CA VAL A 59 6.33 -13.99 0.36
C VAL A 59 5.57 -13.73 -0.93
N LEU A 60 5.82 -12.60 -1.60
CA LEU A 60 5.24 -12.28 -2.90
C LEU A 60 6.28 -12.34 -4.00
N SER A 61 5.91 -12.96 -5.13
CA SER A 61 6.70 -12.85 -6.35
C SER A 61 6.40 -11.53 -7.09
N PRO A 62 7.29 -11.07 -7.99
CA PRO A 62 7.03 -9.90 -8.83
C PRO A 62 5.73 -9.96 -9.65
N LYS A 63 5.27 -11.18 -10.00
CA LYS A 63 3.99 -11.39 -10.68
C LYS A 63 2.81 -11.17 -9.74
N ASP A 64 2.91 -11.65 -8.50
CA ASP A 64 1.87 -11.46 -7.50
C ASP A 64 1.70 -9.99 -7.13
N ILE A 65 2.81 -9.24 -7.07
CA ILE A 65 2.80 -7.80 -6.81
C ILE A 65 2.09 -7.03 -7.92
N LEU A 66 2.25 -7.45 -9.18
CA LEU A 66 1.48 -6.87 -10.28
C LEU A 66 -0.02 -7.12 -10.11
N ILE A 67 -0.41 -8.36 -9.80
CA ILE A 67 -1.83 -8.70 -9.60
C ILE A 67 -2.40 -7.87 -8.46
N TRP A 68 -1.69 -7.78 -7.33
CA TRP A 68 -2.06 -6.93 -6.20
C TRP A 68 -2.24 -5.47 -6.63
N ASN A 69 -1.31 -4.92 -7.41
CA ASN A 69 -1.40 -3.54 -7.92
C ASN A 69 -2.63 -3.34 -8.84
N CYS A 70 -2.95 -4.31 -9.70
CA CYS A 70 -4.12 -4.25 -10.58
C CYS A 70 -5.44 -4.29 -9.79
N VAL A 71 -5.57 -5.22 -8.84
CA VAL A 71 -6.74 -5.31 -7.96
C VAL A 71 -6.88 -4.02 -7.15
N TYR A 72 -5.75 -3.51 -6.62
CA TYR A 72 -5.73 -2.26 -5.87
C TYR A 72 -6.21 -1.08 -6.71
N LEU A 73 -5.77 -0.99 -7.96
CA LEU A 73 -6.19 0.07 -8.88
C LEU A 73 -7.71 0.00 -9.14
N ALA A 74 -8.26 -1.20 -9.35
CA ALA A 74 -9.69 -1.39 -9.55
C ALA A 74 -10.50 -0.93 -8.32
N VAL A 75 -10.09 -1.34 -7.12
CA VAL A 75 -10.75 -0.91 -5.87
C VAL A 75 -10.59 0.60 -5.64
N ALA A 76 -9.44 1.17 -5.98
CA ALA A 76 -9.21 2.61 -5.89
C ALA A 76 -10.11 3.41 -6.85
N LEU A 77 -10.40 2.90 -8.05
CA LEU A 77 -11.36 3.50 -8.97
C LEU A 77 -12.78 3.45 -8.38
N CYS A 78 -13.20 2.32 -7.82
CA CYS A 78 -14.48 2.20 -7.12
C CYS A 78 -14.58 3.18 -5.94
N TRP A 79 -13.51 3.33 -5.16
CA TRP A 79 -13.44 4.32 -4.09
C TRP A 79 -13.56 5.76 -4.61
N CYS A 80 -12.94 6.09 -5.75
CA CYS A 80 -13.07 7.41 -6.37
C CYS A 80 -14.53 7.70 -6.78
N ILE A 81 -15.17 6.75 -7.46
CA ILE A 81 -16.58 6.87 -7.89
C ILE A 81 -17.51 7.06 -6.69
N THR A 82 -17.39 6.20 -5.68
CA THR A 82 -18.20 6.26 -4.45
C THR A 82 -17.95 7.56 -3.65
N SER A 83 -16.73 8.09 -3.66
CA SER A 83 -16.39 9.37 -3.03
C SER A 83 -17.06 10.55 -3.73
N VAL A 84 -17.07 10.56 -5.06
CA VAL A 84 -17.78 11.58 -5.85
C VAL A 84 -19.30 11.50 -5.61
N LEU A 85 -19.87 10.29 -5.59
CA LEU A 85 -21.28 10.08 -5.27
C LEU A 85 -21.64 10.59 -3.87
N LEU A 86 -20.83 10.28 -2.86
CA LEU A 86 -20.99 10.79 -1.50
C LEU A 86 -20.99 12.32 -1.48
N LEU A 87 -20.04 12.97 -2.16
CA LEU A 87 -19.95 14.41 -2.22
C LEU A 87 -21.18 15.04 -2.91
N LEU A 88 -21.62 14.48 -4.03
CA LEU A 88 -22.80 14.98 -4.76
C LEU A 88 -24.09 14.83 -3.94
N THR A 89 -24.27 13.72 -3.23
CA THR A 89 -25.46 13.50 -2.38
C THR A 89 -25.48 14.45 -1.18
N MET A 90 -24.33 14.71 -0.55
CA MET A 90 -24.21 15.66 0.55
C MET A 90 -24.46 17.12 0.13
N VAL A 91 -24.07 17.48 -1.10
CA VAL A 91 -24.28 18.83 -1.65
C VAL A 91 -25.74 19.04 -2.05
N ARG A 92 -26.38 18.05 -2.69
CA ARG A 92 -27.75 18.21 -3.21
C ARG A 92 -28.84 18.05 -2.15
N LYS A 93 -28.60 17.35 -1.04
CA LYS A 93 -29.57 17.16 0.08
C LYS A 93 -30.95 16.61 -0.33
N ASP A 94 -31.08 16.02 -1.52
CA ASP A 94 -32.40 15.76 -2.10
C ASP A 94 -33.09 14.49 -1.55
N ASN A 95 -32.36 13.54 -0.95
CA ASN A 95 -32.98 12.29 -0.45
C ASN A 95 -32.13 11.53 0.60
N ILE A 96 -32.74 11.17 1.73
CA ILE A 96 -32.13 10.40 2.82
C ILE A 96 -31.72 9.00 2.36
N THR A 97 -32.53 8.31 1.55
CA THR A 97 -32.23 6.94 1.10
C THR A 97 -30.99 6.89 0.20
N HIS A 98 -30.87 7.83 -0.74
CA HIS A 98 -29.68 7.94 -1.60
C HIS A 98 -28.43 8.31 -0.81
N THR A 99 -28.56 9.13 0.22
CA THR A 99 -27.46 9.54 1.11
C THR A 99 -26.94 8.33 1.91
N ILE A 100 -27.83 7.52 2.48
CA ILE A 100 -27.46 6.30 3.21
C ILE A 100 -26.74 5.30 2.29
N ILE A 101 -27.25 5.06 1.08
CA ILE A 101 -26.63 4.14 0.11
C ILE A 101 -25.23 4.64 -0.28
N ALA A 102 -25.07 5.94 -0.55
CA ALA A 102 -23.77 6.52 -0.88
C ALA A 102 -22.76 6.33 0.26
N ILE A 103 -23.16 6.60 1.51
CA ILE A 103 -22.29 6.40 2.68
C ILE A 103 -21.89 4.93 2.83
N TYR A 104 -22.82 3.98 2.70
CA TYR A 104 -22.49 2.55 2.80
C TYR A 104 -21.52 2.11 1.70
N SER A 105 -21.76 2.53 0.45
CA SER A 105 -20.87 2.17 -0.67
C SER A 105 -19.45 2.70 -0.47
N TRP A 106 -19.32 3.91 0.09
CA TRP A 106 -18.04 4.52 0.42
C TRP A 106 -17.33 3.77 1.57
N ILE A 107 -18.05 3.41 2.64
CA ILE A 107 -17.53 2.66 3.77
C ILE A 107 -16.98 1.30 3.32
N VAL A 108 -17.70 0.58 2.47
CA VAL A 108 -17.23 -0.72 1.96
C VAL A 108 -15.97 -0.54 1.12
N ALA A 109 -15.96 0.45 0.22
CA ALA A 109 -14.79 0.70 -0.63
C ALA A 109 -13.54 1.07 0.18
N ILE A 110 -13.66 1.94 1.19
CA ILE A 110 -12.52 2.31 2.04
C ILE A 110 -12.08 1.15 2.93
N ALA A 111 -13.01 0.34 3.46
CA ALA A 111 -12.69 -0.83 4.26
C ALA A 111 -11.87 -1.85 3.47
N CYS A 112 -12.24 -2.12 2.20
CA CYS A 112 -11.47 -2.98 1.32
C CYS A 112 -10.04 -2.45 1.11
N ILE A 113 -9.89 -1.15 0.83
CA ILE A 113 -8.56 -0.53 0.67
C ILE A 113 -7.73 -0.66 1.96
N SER A 114 -8.33 -0.35 3.11
CA SER A 114 -7.64 -0.44 4.41
C SER A 114 -7.22 -1.87 4.76
N LEU A 115 -8.01 -2.88 4.39
CA LEU A 115 -7.65 -4.29 4.57
C LEU A 115 -6.51 -4.70 3.63
N MET A 116 -6.53 -4.26 2.37
CA MET A 116 -5.44 -4.50 1.42
C MET A 116 -4.13 -3.86 1.88
N ASP A 117 -4.18 -2.62 2.38
CA ASP A 117 -3.02 -1.90 2.92
C ASP A 117 -2.42 -2.65 4.13
N LEU A 118 -3.28 -3.14 5.04
CA LEU A 118 -2.85 -3.94 6.19
C LEU A 118 -2.22 -5.26 5.77
N ALA A 119 -2.83 -5.98 4.82
CA ALA A 119 -2.32 -7.25 4.31
C ALA A 119 -0.93 -7.09 3.68
N LEU A 120 -0.76 -6.09 2.80
CA LEU A 120 0.54 -5.78 2.18
C LEU A 120 1.57 -5.35 3.24
N GLY A 121 1.17 -4.55 4.22
CA GLY A 121 2.03 -4.16 5.34
C GLY A 121 2.56 -5.36 6.13
N ILE A 122 1.70 -6.33 6.47
CA ILE A 122 2.11 -7.56 7.17
C ILE A 122 3.06 -8.38 6.30
N ILE A 123 2.73 -8.57 5.02
CA ILE A 123 3.53 -9.35 4.08
C ILE A 123 4.95 -8.79 3.96
N PHE A 124 5.08 -7.48 3.72
CA PHE A 124 6.39 -6.84 3.62
C PHE A 124 7.14 -6.81 4.96
N GLY A 125 6.42 -6.79 6.09
CA GLY A 125 7.01 -6.97 7.41
C GLY A 125 7.63 -8.36 7.62
N ILE A 126 6.98 -9.41 7.11
CA ILE A 126 7.53 -10.78 7.11
C ILE A 126 8.78 -10.85 6.23
N ASP A 127 8.74 -10.26 5.03
CA ASP A 127 9.91 -10.22 4.13
C ASP A 127 11.09 -9.49 4.79
N TYR A 128 10.85 -8.35 5.45
CA TYR A 128 11.88 -7.67 6.24
C TYR A 128 12.49 -8.58 7.31
N GLY A 129 11.65 -9.32 8.06
CA GLY A 129 12.12 -10.28 9.07
C GLY A 129 13.05 -11.33 8.48
N LYS A 130 12.69 -11.90 7.32
CA LYS A 130 13.52 -12.91 6.64
C LYS A 130 14.87 -12.35 6.17
N PHE A 131 14.87 -11.16 5.55
CA PHE A 131 16.12 -10.49 5.13
C PHE A 131 16.99 -10.12 6.33
N ASN A 132 16.39 -9.66 7.43
CA ASN A 132 17.12 -9.31 8.64
C ASN A 132 17.77 -10.54 9.29
N THR A 133 17.02 -11.64 9.43
CA THR A 133 17.56 -12.92 9.93
C THR A 133 18.67 -13.47 9.03
N ALA A 134 18.51 -13.39 7.71
CA ALA A 134 19.57 -13.79 6.78
C ALA A 134 20.82 -12.89 6.98
N ALA A 135 20.65 -11.58 7.15
CA ALA A 135 21.77 -10.67 7.40
C ALA A 135 22.51 -10.96 8.74
N TYR A 136 21.80 -11.43 9.77
CA TYR A 136 22.43 -11.91 11.02
C TYR A 136 23.38 -13.09 10.78
N ASN A 137 23.03 -14.02 9.89
CA ASN A 137 23.86 -15.19 9.60
C ASN A 137 25.19 -14.84 8.91
N TYR A 138 25.28 -13.65 8.31
CA TYR A 138 26.50 -13.09 7.71
C TYR A 138 27.17 -12.01 8.58
N ASN A 139 26.85 -11.98 9.88
CA ASN A 139 27.42 -11.09 10.89
C ASN A 139 27.28 -9.57 10.61
N LEU A 140 26.33 -9.13 9.79
CA LEU A 140 26.21 -7.70 9.42
C LEU A 140 25.65 -6.77 10.51
N SER A 141 25.16 -7.33 11.61
CA SER A 141 24.42 -6.62 12.67
C SER A 141 25.13 -6.60 14.03
N THR A 142 26.34 -7.18 14.12
CA THR A 142 27.15 -7.23 15.35
C THR A 142 28.43 -6.44 15.20
N ILE A 143 28.71 -5.54 16.15
CA ILE A 143 29.90 -4.66 16.19
C ILE A 143 31.24 -5.45 16.22
N ASN A 144 31.19 -6.76 16.49
CA ASN A 144 32.34 -7.69 16.52
C ASN A 144 32.35 -8.71 15.36
N ALA A 145 31.75 -8.36 14.22
CA ALA A 145 31.80 -9.20 13.03
C ALA A 145 33.22 -9.27 12.47
N GLY A 146 33.71 -10.48 12.20
CA GLY A 146 34.97 -10.70 11.50
C GLY A 146 34.93 -10.24 10.04
N ALA A 147 35.47 -11.03 9.11
CA ALA A 147 35.44 -10.68 7.69
C ALA A 147 33.99 -10.49 7.18
N ILE A 148 33.65 -9.27 6.79
CA ILE A 148 32.35 -8.92 6.20
C ILE A 148 32.39 -9.35 4.73
N ASP A 149 31.48 -10.23 4.33
CA ASP A 149 31.31 -10.56 2.91
C ASP A 149 30.71 -9.35 2.17
N PRO A 150 31.40 -8.77 1.18
CA PRO A 150 30.88 -7.62 0.42
C PRO A 150 29.55 -7.91 -0.29
N GLN A 151 29.24 -9.18 -0.61
CA GLN A 151 27.96 -9.56 -1.21
C GLN A 151 26.80 -9.53 -0.20
N ALA A 152 27.07 -9.57 1.11
CA ALA A 152 26.05 -9.52 2.14
C ALA A 152 25.34 -8.15 2.19
N ALA A 153 25.92 -7.09 1.60
CA ALA A 153 25.26 -5.80 1.39
C ALA A 153 23.94 -5.92 0.60
N GLN A 154 23.79 -6.97 -0.22
CA GLN A 154 22.54 -7.27 -0.93
C GLN A 154 21.38 -7.63 0.02
N LEU A 155 21.67 -8.32 1.13
CA LEU A 155 20.67 -8.69 2.14
C LEU A 155 20.16 -7.47 2.89
N VAL A 156 21.06 -6.53 3.23
CA VAL A 156 20.68 -5.24 3.83
C VAL A 156 19.84 -4.44 2.84
N ALA A 157 20.25 -4.36 1.58
CA ALA A 157 19.47 -3.70 0.54
C ALA A 157 18.07 -4.33 0.37
N GLY A 158 17.96 -5.66 0.45
CA GLY A 158 16.70 -6.40 0.44
C GLY A 158 15.80 -6.08 1.64
N GLY A 159 16.39 -6.01 2.83
CA GLY A 159 15.71 -5.58 4.05
C GLY A 159 15.21 -4.13 3.97
N VAL A 160 16.04 -3.20 3.50
CA VAL A 160 15.64 -1.79 3.31
C VAL A 160 14.56 -1.67 2.23
N ALA A 161 14.61 -2.48 1.17
CA ALA A 161 13.55 -2.54 0.16
C ALA A 161 12.22 -3.03 0.76
N ALA A 162 12.26 -4.11 1.55
CA ALA A 162 11.09 -4.66 2.24
C ALA A 162 10.44 -3.65 3.21
N ILE A 163 11.24 -2.99 4.06
CA ILE A 163 10.72 -2.02 5.02
C ILE A 163 10.18 -0.77 4.31
N SER A 164 10.80 -0.35 3.19
CA SER A 164 10.30 0.76 2.38
C SER A 164 8.93 0.42 1.78
N LEU A 165 8.75 -0.79 1.23
CA LEU A 165 7.46 -1.24 0.72
C LEU A 165 6.40 -1.37 1.80
N MET A 166 6.78 -1.82 3.00
CA MET A 166 5.90 -1.83 4.17
C MET A 166 5.39 -0.42 4.49
N LEU A 167 6.29 0.56 4.60
CA LEU A 167 5.94 1.96 4.89
C LEU A 167 5.06 2.58 3.79
N ILE A 168 5.37 2.30 2.52
CA ILE A 168 4.57 2.78 1.37
C ILE A 168 3.18 2.12 1.36
N SER A 169 3.08 0.84 1.74
CA SER A 169 1.80 0.10 1.79
C SER A 169 0.86 0.65 2.84
N PHE A 170 1.38 1.05 4.01
CA PHE A 170 0.58 1.77 5.01
C PHE A 170 0.23 3.21 4.62
N LYS A 171 0.51 3.63 3.37
CA LYS A 171 0.13 4.93 2.79
C LYS A 171 0.50 6.13 3.65
N GLY A 172 1.59 6.04 4.42
CA GLY A 172 1.80 6.94 5.55
C GLY A 172 0.69 6.71 6.57
N PHE A 173 0.99 5.94 7.60
CA PHE A 173 0.11 5.54 8.72
C PHE A 173 -0.96 6.59 9.14
N ILE A 174 -0.62 7.88 9.06
CA ILE A 174 -1.50 9.03 9.27
C ILE A 174 -2.74 9.03 8.36
N LEU A 175 -2.58 8.89 7.04
CA LEU A 175 -3.71 8.89 6.09
C LEU A 175 -4.62 7.67 6.31
N TRP A 176 -4.04 6.52 6.68
CA TRP A 176 -4.82 5.34 7.04
C TRP A 176 -5.69 5.60 8.28
N LEU A 177 -5.13 6.22 9.33
CA LEU A 177 -5.89 6.62 10.52
C LEU A 177 -7.01 7.63 10.20
N ILE A 178 -6.75 8.61 9.32
CA ILE A 178 -7.77 9.57 8.89
C ILE A 178 -8.93 8.84 8.19
N ASN A 179 -8.63 7.89 7.29
CA ASN A 179 -9.66 7.12 6.59
C ASN A 179 -10.49 6.26 7.55
N VAL A 180 -9.84 5.59 8.51
CA VAL A 180 -10.55 4.81 9.55
C VAL A 180 -11.39 5.72 10.45
N GLY A 181 -10.88 6.89 10.82
CA GLY A 181 -11.61 7.90 11.60
C GLY A 181 -12.86 8.40 10.87
N LEU A 182 -12.73 8.74 9.58
CA LEU A 182 -13.84 9.18 8.74
C LEU A 182 -14.90 8.06 8.58
N MET A 183 -14.46 6.81 8.41
CA MET A 183 -15.35 5.65 8.37
C MET A 183 -16.18 5.51 9.66
N CYS A 184 -15.54 5.61 10.83
CA CYS A 184 -16.21 5.56 12.12
C CYS A 184 -17.20 6.72 12.32
N TYR A 185 -16.84 7.92 11.86
CA TYR A 185 -17.73 9.08 11.90
C TYR A 185 -18.98 8.89 11.03
N LEU A 186 -18.79 8.45 9.79
CA LEU A 186 -19.90 8.22 8.85
C LEU A 186 -20.82 7.08 9.32
N LEU A 187 -20.27 6.03 9.94
CA LEU A 187 -21.07 4.98 10.57
C LEU A 187 -21.96 5.54 11.69
N LYS A 188 -21.42 6.41 12.57
CA LYS A 188 -22.23 7.07 13.60
C LYS A 188 -23.32 7.94 13.00
N LEU A 189 -23.01 8.65 11.91
CA LEU A 189 -23.98 9.47 11.19
C LEU A 189 -25.13 8.61 10.64
N VAL A 190 -24.84 7.51 9.95
CA VAL A 190 -25.87 6.60 9.42
C VAL A 190 -26.73 6.00 10.53
N VAL A 191 -26.14 5.59 11.65
CA VAL A 191 -26.90 5.05 12.80
C VAL A 191 -27.83 6.12 13.38
N ARG A 192 -27.40 7.38 13.46
CA ARG A 192 -28.25 8.48 13.90
C ARG A 192 -29.43 8.68 12.94
N ILE A 193 -29.16 8.80 11.64
CA ILE A 193 -30.19 8.95 10.60
C ILE A 193 -31.19 7.79 10.63
N SER A 194 -30.73 6.56 10.85
CA SER A 194 -31.60 5.38 10.89
C SER A 194 -32.45 5.30 12.16
N LYS A 195 -32.01 5.92 13.27
CA LYS A 195 -32.76 5.98 14.53
C LYS A 195 -33.73 7.16 14.57
N ASP A 196 -33.47 8.21 13.79
CA ASP A 196 -34.35 9.37 13.57
C ASP A 196 -35.58 9.05 12.70
N LYS A 197 -35.98 7.78 12.66
CA LYS A 197 -37.08 7.27 11.83
C LYS A 197 -38.47 7.56 12.41
N ASP A 198 -38.59 8.52 13.32
CA ASP A 198 -39.84 9.20 13.55
C ASP A 198 -39.98 10.26 12.45
N HIS A 199 -40.95 10.07 11.57
CA HIS A 199 -41.18 10.82 10.33
C HIS A 199 -41.42 12.34 10.47
N ASN A 200 -41.07 12.97 11.59
CA ASN A 200 -41.25 14.39 11.82
C ASN A 200 -39.99 15.24 11.66
N ASP A 201 -38.79 14.68 11.83
CA ASP A 201 -37.58 15.50 11.83
C ASP A 201 -36.69 15.19 10.63
N THR A 202 -36.69 16.12 9.67
CA THR A 202 -35.63 16.17 8.66
C THR A 202 -34.31 16.53 9.34
N LEU A 203 -33.19 15.97 8.86
CA LEU A 203 -31.81 16.15 9.34
C LEU A 203 -31.34 17.60 9.63
N PHE A 204 -32.15 18.60 9.32
CA PHE A 204 -31.81 20.01 9.29
C PHE A 204 -32.85 20.94 9.95
N MET A 205 -33.90 20.42 10.60
CA MET A 205 -34.80 21.23 11.43
C MET A 205 -34.63 20.81 12.90
N PRO A 206 -33.98 21.62 13.75
CA PRO A 206 -34.09 21.41 15.19
C PRO A 206 -35.55 21.63 15.61
N PRO A 207 -36.00 20.99 16.70
CA PRO A 207 -37.37 21.13 17.17
C PRO A 207 -37.69 22.61 17.37
N MET A 208 -38.70 23.12 16.66
CA MET A 208 -39.27 24.42 16.96
C MET A 208 -40.07 24.23 18.25
N THR A 209 -39.43 24.53 19.38
CA THR A 209 -40.09 24.66 20.67
C THR A 209 -41.09 25.81 20.59
N GLU A 210 -42.38 25.52 20.80
CA GLU A 210 -43.37 26.50 21.25
C GLU A 210 -43.07 26.96 22.69
#